data_AF-A0A5X6ELC1-F1
#
_entry.id   AF-A0A5X6ELC1-F1
#
_cell.length_a   1.000
_cell.length_b   1.000
_cell.length_c   1.000
_cell.angle_alpha   90.00
_cell.angle_beta   90.00
_cell.angle_gamma   90.00
#
_symmetry.space_group_name_H-M   'P 1'
#
loop_
_entity.id
_entity.type
_entity.pdbx_description
1 polymer ?
#
loop_
_entity_poly.entity_id
_entity_poly.type
_entity_poly.pdbx_seq_one_letter_code
_entity_poly.pdbx_strand_id
1 'polypeptide(L)' 'MGAACITLNYRTARVNGHSVLVIDFFNPRGRLYTLRYDLPAGTPQQSTRRTSLILALTRRELEETGQYAS' A
#
# COMPACT_ATOMS: atom_id res chain seq x y z
N MET A 1 -16.53 -20.13 -1.58
CA MET A 1 -16.74 -18.67 -1.78
C MET A 1 -16.45 -17.97 -0.46
N GLY A 2 -15.20 -17.57 -0.23
CA GLY A 2 -14.84 -16.72 0.90
C GLY A 2 -14.23 -15.46 0.31
N ALA A 3 -15.00 -14.37 0.30
CA ALA A 3 -14.55 -13.08 -0.20
C ALA A 3 -13.45 -12.55 0.74
N ALA A 4 -12.20 -12.93 0.46
CA ALA A 4 -11.07 -12.35 1.16
C ALA A 4 -10.89 -10.93 0.63
N CYS A 5 -11.40 -9.94 1.36
CA CYS A 5 -11.52 -8.57 0.88
C CYS A 5 -10.43 -7.75 1.56
N ILE A 6 -9.34 -7.44 0.83
CA ILE A 6 -8.25 -6.60 1.32
C ILE A 6 -8.53 -5.16 0.89
N THR A 7 -8.88 -4.30 1.86
CA THR A 7 -8.99 -2.85 1.66
C THR A 7 -7.61 -2.22 1.75
N LEU A 8 -7.19 -1.49 0.71
CA LEU A 8 -5.89 -0.84 0.63
C LEU A 8 -6.02 0.65 0.97
N ASN A 9 -5.55 1.04 2.15
CA ASN A 9 -5.44 2.44 2.54
C ASN A 9 -3.97 2.84 2.53
N TYR A 10 -3.63 3.97 1.90
CA TYR A 10 -2.24 4.44 1.87
C TYR A 10 -2.10 5.88 2.33
N ARG A 11 -0.96 6.18 2.95
CA ARG A 11 -0.56 7.54 3.29
C ARG A 11 0.95 7.68 3.22
N THR A 12 1.41 8.88 2.90
CA THR A 12 2.82 9.25 3.10
C THR A 12 2.98 9.85 4.49
N ALA A 13 3.96 9.36 5.24
CA ALA A 13 4.30 9.85 6.58
C ALA A 13 5.79 10.19 6.65
N ARG A 14 6.19 11.03 7.61
CA ARG A 14 7.60 11.22 7.96
C ARG A 14 7.91 10.40 9.21
N VAL A 15 8.83 9.46 9.10
CA VAL A 15 9.31 8.64 10.23
C VAL A 15 10.82 8.84 10.31
N ASN A 16 11.32 9.27 11.47
CA ASN A 16 12.75 9.55 11.69
C ASN A 16 13.37 10.49 10.62
N GLY A 17 12.61 11.45 10.10
CA GLY A 17 13.07 12.38 9.06
C GLY A 17 12.99 11.84 7.63
N HIS A 18 12.64 10.57 7.44
CA HIS A 18 12.48 9.94 6.13
C HIS A 18 11.01 9.89 5.71
N SER A 19 10.74 10.11 4.42
CA SER A 19 9.43 9.90 3.84
C SER A 19 9.18 8.39 3.75
N VAL A 20 8.04 7.93 4.25
CA VAL A 20 7.64 6.52 4.26
C VAL A 20 6.25 6.41 3.66
N LEU A 21 6.07 5.50 2.72
CA LEU A 21 4.77 5.06 2.26
C LEU A 21 4.24 4.01 3.25
N VAL A 22 3.15 4.34 3.91
CA VAL A 22 2.44 3.43 4.81
C VAL A 22 1.24 2.89 4.06
N ILE A 23 1.11 1.57 4.00
CA ILE A 23 -0.03 0.89 3.38
C ILE A 23 -0.66 -0.02 4.42
N ASP A 24 -1.94 0.21 4.69
CA ASP A 24 -2.76 -0.50 5.64
C ASP A 24 -3.69 -1.45 4.89
N PHE A 25 -3.71 -2.70 5.33
CA PHE A 25 -4.48 -3.80 4.76
C PHE A 25 -5.30 -4.49 5.84
N PHE A 26 -6.57 -4.72 5.57
CA PHE A 26 -7.41 -5.53 6.44
C PHE A 26 -7.48 -6.95 5.87
N ASN A 27 -7.24 -7.95 6.72
CA ASN A 27 -7.52 -9.33 6.33
C ASN A 27 -9.04 -9.61 6.43
N PRO A 28 -9.51 -10.78 5.96
CA PRO A 28 -10.93 -11.11 5.98
C PRO A 28 -11.52 -11.27 7.39
N ARG A 29 -10.67 -11.36 8.42
CA ARG A 29 -11.06 -11.40 9.85
C ARG A 29 -11.07 -10.00 10.48
N GLY A 30 -10.90 -8.93 9.70
CA GLY A 30 -10.84 -7.55 10.17
C GLY A 30 -9.53 -7.17 10.87
N ARG A 31 -8.49 -8.02 10.81
CA ARG A 31 -7.19 -7.71 11.40
C ARG A 31 -6.40 -6.78 10.48
N LEU A 32 -5.95 -5.66 11.03
CA LEU A 32 -5.11 -4.68 10.36
C LEU A 32 -3.65 -5.17 10.29
N TYR A 33 -3.07 -5.08 9.09
CA TYR A 33 -1.66 -5.25 8.81
C TYR A 33 -1.14 -3.98 8.15
N THR A 34 0.00 -3.48 8.62
CA THR A 34 0.61 -2.25 8.11
C THR A 34 1.96 -2.58 7.47
N LEU A 35 2.12 -2.27 6.19
CA LEU A 35 3.41 -2.24 5.53
C LEU A 35 3.97 -0.82 5.55
N ARG A 36 5.28 -0.71 5.76
CA ARG A 36 6.03 0.55 5.70
C ARG A 36 7.12 0.40 4.66
N TYR A 37 7.09 1.28 3.66
CA TYR A 37 8.08 1.31 2.60
C TYR A 37 8.81 2.64 2.63
N ASP A 38 10.12 2.61 2.88
CA ASP A 38 10.93 3.82 2.86
C ASP A 38 10.96 4.39 1.45
N LEU A 39 10.52 5.64 1.30
CA LEU A 39 10.63 6.36 0.05
C LEU A 39 12.04 6.95 -0.01
N PRO A 40 12.90 6.48 -0.93
CA PRO A 40 14.25 7.01 -1.06
C PRO A 40 14.23 8.51 -1.32
N ALA A 41 15.21 9.22 -0.75
CA ALA A 41 15.38 10.65 -0.97
C ALA A 41 15.52 10.93 -2.47
N GLY A 42 14.61 11.74 -3.00
CA GLY A 42 14.53 12.08 -4.41
C GLY A 42 13.62 13.30 -4.60
N THR A 43 13.37 13.69 -5.86
CA THR A 43 12.42 14.78 -6.10
C THR A 43 11.01 14.37 -5.67
N PRO A 44 10.14 15.33 -5.27
CA PRO A 44 8.75 15.03 -4.97
C PRO A 44 8.05 14.23 -6.08
N GLN A 45 8.36 14.56 -7.34
CA GLN A 45 7.84 13.90 -8.53
C GLN A 45 8.28 12.42 -8.65
N GLN A 46 9.54 12.11 -8.32
CA GLN A 46 10.03 10.72 -8.26
C GLN A 46 9.34 9.93 -7.14
N SER A 47 9.13 10.56 -5.99
CA SER A 47 8.44 9.95 -4.84
C SER A 47 6.98 9.63 -5.17
N THR A 48 6.27 10.56 -5.82
CA THR A 48 4.90 10.35 -6.30
C THR A 48 4.83 9.23 -7.33
N ARG A 49 5.71 9.23 -8.35
CA ARG A 49 5.72 8.19 -9.39
C ARG A 49 5.98 6.80 -8.81
N ARG A 50 6.92 6.68 -7.86
CA ARG A 50 7.18 5.41 -7.14
C ARG A 50 5.97 4.97 -6.31
N THR A 51 5.34 5.90 -5.59
CA THR A 51 4.14 5.61 -4.81
C THR A 51 3.02 5.08 -5.70
N SER A 52 2.73 5.76 -6.80
CA SER A 52 1.74 5.30 -7.79
C SER A 52 2.07 3.91 -8.35
N LEU A 53 3.35 3.63 -8.64
CA LEU A 53 3.77 2.31 -9.13
C LEU A 53 3.56 1.21 -8.07
N ILE A 54 3.95 1.45 -6.81
CA ILE A 54 3.76 0.48 -5.72
C ILE A 54 2.28 0.18 -5.53
N LEU A 55 1.44 1.21 -5.52
CA LEU A 55 -0.01 1.05 -5.38
C LEU A 55 -0.62 0.28 -6.57
N ALA A 56 -0.21 0.60 -7.79
CA ALA A 56 -0.69 -0.07 -8.99
C ALA A 56 -0.30 -1.57 -9.01
N LEU A 57 0.95 -1.89 -8.66
CA LEU A 57 1.43 -3.27 -8.57
C LEU A 57 0.72 -4.03 -7.45
N THR A 58 0.58 -3.40 -6.27
CA THR A 58 -0.11 -4.05 -5.14
C THR A 58 -1.56 -4.33 -5.47
N ARG A 59 -2.26 -3.37 -6.08
CA ARG A 59 -3.64 -3.55 -6.55
C ARG A 59 -3.73 -4.68 -7.58
N ARG A 60 -2.84 -4.71 -8.57
CA ARG A 60 -2.82 -5.76 -9.60
C ARG A 60 -2.64 -7.15 -8.98
N GLU A 61 -1.69 -7.32 -8.07
CA GLU A 61 -1.47 -8.60 -7.38
C GLU A 61 -2.70 -9.01 -6.55
N LEU A 62 -3.35 -8.06 -5.87
CA LEU A 62 -4.58 -8.31 -5.13
C LEU A 62 -5.75 -8.70 -6.05
N GLU A 63 -5.84 -8.10 -7.23
CA GLU A 63 -6.85 -8.44 -8.25
C GLU A 63 -6.57 -9.84 -8.83
N GLU A 64 -5.33 -10.15 -9.19
CA GLU A 64 -4.91 -11.46 -9.73
C GLU A 64 -5.13 -12.61 -8.73
N THR A 65 -4.93 -12.35 -7.44
CA THR A 65 -5.18 -13.32 -6.36
C THR A 65 -6.64 -13.39 -5.91
N GLY A 66 -7.53 -12.54 -6.46
CA GLY A 66 -8.94 -12.46 -6.07
C GLY A 66 -9.15 -11.94 -4.64
N GLN A 67 -8.18 -11.20 -4.10
CA GLN A 67 -8.19 -10.68 -2.73
C GLN A 67 -8.52 -9.18 -2.65
N TYR A 68 -8.73 -8.50 -3.78
CA TYR A 68 -8.97 -7.06 -3.81
C TYR A 68 -10.42 -6.69 -3.44
N ALA A 69 -10.55 -5.74 -2.51
CA ALA A 69 -11.80 -5.07 -2.17
C ALA A 69 -12.00 -3.85 -3.09
N SER A 70 -12.96 -3.91 -4.02
CA SER A 70 -13.34 -2.76 -4.85
C SER A 70 -14.11 -1.70 -4.05
#